data_AF-A0A2N0V8I1-F1
#
_entry.id   AF-A0A2N0V8I1-F1
#
_cell.length_a   1.000
_cell.length_b   1.000
_cell.length_c   1.000
_cell.angle_alpha   90.00
_cell.angle_beta   90.00
_cell.angle_gamma   90.00
#
_symmetry.space_group_name_H-M   'P 1'
#
loop_
_entity.id
_entity.type
_entity.pdbx_description
1 polymer ?
#
loop_
_entity_poly.entity_id
_entity_poly.type
_entity_poly.pdbx_seq_one_letter_code
_entity_poly.pdbx_strand_id
1 'polypeptide(L)' 'MNNNKLALDRQEFANAISISLRTLDQMIKDGKVPPPSSKVPKHVWPVAVIENWLLEEYNLTDETTKAEKKRGRKRLAI' A
#
# COMPACT_ATOMS: atom_id res chain seq x y z
N MET A 1 -4.84 -16.39 19.32
CA MET A 1 -4.22 -17.19 18.25
C MET A 1 -2.91 -16.50 17.86
N ASN A 2 -1.80 -16.90 18.48
CA ASN A 2 -0.48 -16.32 18.19
C ASN A 2 0.17 -17.10 17.04
N ASN A 3 -0.14 -16.71 15.81
CA ASN A 3 0.62 -17.17 14.65
C ASN A 3 1.85 -16.27 14.52
N ASN A 4 2.98 -16.74 15.05
CA ASN A 4 4.30 -16.13 14.93
C ASN A 4 4.85 -16.30 13.48
N LYS A 5 4.02 -16.00 12.48
CA LYS A 5 4.36 -16.09 11.07
C LYS A 5 5.23 -14.89 10.71
N LEU A 6 6.49 -15.15 10.40
CA LEU A 6 7.45 -14.12 9.98
C LEU A 6 7.20 -13.59 8.56
N ALA A 7 6.32 -14.25 7.80
CA ALA A 7 5.91 -13.85 6.47
C ALA A 7 4.44 -14.17 6.21
N LEU A 8 3.79 -13.34 5.41
CA LEU A 8 2.40 -13.47 4.97
C LEU A 8 2.36 -13.93 3.51
N ASP A 9 1.52 -14.92 3.25
CA ASP A 9 1.15 -15.28 1.88
C ASP A 9 0.25 -14.20 1.27
N ARG A 10 0.10 -14.22 -0.07
CA ARG A 10 -0.71 -13.24 -0.83
C ARG A 10 -2.12 -13.02 -0.26
N GLN A 11 -2.81 -14.09 0.15
CA GLN A 11 -4.14 -14.00 0.75
C GLN A 11 -4.12 -13.36 2.13
N GLU A 12 -3.14 -13.72 2.95
CA GLU A 12 -3.00 -13.17 4.31
C GLU A 12 -2.66 -11.69 4.26
N PHE A 13 -1.80 -11.28 3.32
CA PHE A 13 -1.46 -9.87 3.14
C PHE A 13 -2.67 -9.04 2.68
N ALA A 14 -3.42 -9.52 1.69
CA ALA A 14 -4.64 -8.84 1.23
C ALA A 14 -5.68 -8.69 2.36
N ASN A 15 -5.83 -9.74 3.18
CA ASN A 15 -6.70 -9.70 4.36
C ASN A 15 -6.20 -8.71 5.42
N ALA A 16 -4.88 -8.65 5.66
CA ALA A 16 -4.29 -7.76 6.67
C ALA A 16 -4.56 -6.28 6.37
N ILE A 17 -4.55 -5.89 5.10
CA ILE A 17 -4.86 -4.52 4.67
C ILE A 17 -6.31 -4.35 4.19
N SER A 18 -7.16 -5.36 4.38
CA SER A 18 -8.60 -5.36 4.03
C SER A 18 -8.90 -4.99 2.58
N ILE A 19 -8.12 -5.51 1.61
CA ILE A 19 -8.36 -5.32 0.18
C ILE A 19 -8.57 -6.63 -0.57
N SER A 20 -9.09 -6.55 -1.80
CA SER A 20 -9.20 -7.71 -2.67
C SER A 20 -7.84 -8.16 -3.22
N LEU A 21 -7.67 -9.46 -3.48
CA LEU A 21 -6.48 -10.02 -4.14
C LEU A 21 -6.15 -9.34 -5.48
N ARG A 22 -7.18 -8.88 -6.20
CA ARG A 22 -7.03 -8.19 -7.50
C ARG A 22 -6.49 -6.78 -7.31
N THR A 23 -7.01 -6.08 -6.30
CA THR A 23 -6.51 -4.75 -5.91
C THR A 23 -5.05 -4.85 -5.49
N LEU A 24 -4.70 -5.86 -4.69
CA LEU A 24 -3.33 -6.12 -4.27
C LEU A 24 -2.38 -6.30 -5.47
N ASP A 25 -2.75 -7.14 -6.44
CA ASP A 25 -1.94 -7.34 -7.67
C ASP A 25 -1.77 -6.06 -8.46
N GLN A 26 -2.82 -5.24 -8.56
CA GLN A 26 -2.74 -3.97 -9.27
C GLN A 26 -1.81 -3.01 -8.55
N MET A 27 -1.88 -2.93 -7.21
CA MET A 27 -0.98 -2.07 -6.42
C MET A 27 0.48 -2.52 -6.50
N ILE A 28 0.74 -3.83 -6.59
CA ILE A 28 2.10 -4.37 -6.82
C ILE A 28 2.59 -3.96 -8.21
N LYS A 29 1.74 -4.09 -9.25
CA LYS A 29 2.09 -3.67 -10.63
C LYS A 29 2.33 -2.16 -10.73
N ASP A 30 1.54 -1.38 -10.01
CA ASP A 30 1.65 0.08 -9.96
C ASP A 30 2.85 0.54 -9.10
N GLY A 31 3.58 -0.39 -8.46
CA GLY A 31 4.73 -0.10 -7.60
C GLY A 31 4.38 0.56 -6.26
N LYS A 32 3.09 0.56 -5.88
CA LYS A 32 2.59 1.12 -4.62
C LYS A 32 2.79 0.19 -3.42
N VAL A 33 2.90 -1.10 -3.68
CA VAL A 33 3.09 -2.15 -2.67
C VAL A 33 4.39 -2.89 -3.00
N PRO A 34 5.22 -3.23 -2.00
CA PRO A 34 6.46 -3.96 -2.25
C PRO A 34 6.21 -5.29 -2.97
N PRO A 35 7.09 -5.70 -3.90
CA PRO A 35 6.98 -7.00 -4.56
C PRO A 35 7.22 -8.15 -3.55
N PRO A 36 6.69 -9.35 -3.82
CA PRO A 36 6.93 -10.51 -2.99
C PRO A 36 8.42 -10.88 -2.99
N SER A 37 8.91 -11.46 -1.90
CA SER A 37 10.30 -11.90 -1.81
C SER A 37 10.56 -13.13 -2.69
N SER A 38 11.43 -12.98 -3.69
CA SER A 38 11.82 -14.07 -4.61
C SER A 38 12.75 -15.12 -3.99
N LYS A 39 13.24 -14.90 -2.75
CA LYS A 39 14.18 -15.81 -2.07
C LYS A 39 13.50 -17.02 -1.42
N VAL A 40 12.17 -17.02 -1.35
CA VAL A 40 11.37 -18.10 -0.78
C VAL A 40 10.63 -18.78 -1.94
N PRO A 41 10.48 -20.12 -1.97
CA PRO A 41 9.77 -20.84 -3.03
C PRO A 41 8.27 -20.52 -3.14
N LYS A 42 7.77 -19.51 -2.41
CA LYS A 42 6.39 -19.04 -2.39
C LYS A 42 6.40 -17.51 -2.40
N HIS A 43 5.49 -16.91 -3.17
CA HIS A 43 5.28 -15.46 -3.21
C HIS A 43 4.79 -14.95 -1.84
N VAL A 44 5.74 -14.72 -0.93
CA VAL A 44 5.47 -14.30 0.45
C VAL A 44 6.11 -12.95 0.74
N TRP A 45 5.48 -12.23 1.65
CA TRP A 45 5.92 -10.94 2.15
C TRP A 45 6.36 -11.08 3.59
N PRO A 46 7.64 -10.80 3.93
CA PRO A 46 8.06 -10.73 5.32
C PRO A 46 7.23 -9.67 6.06
N VAL A 47 6.74 -10.01 7.25
CA VAL A 47 5.90 -9.08 8.05
C VAL A 47 6.62 -7.76 8.30
N ALA A 48 7.92 -7.82 8.63
CA ALA A 48 8.75 -6.63 8.84
C ALA A 48 8.79 -5.68 7.63
N VAL A 49 8.71 -6.20 6.40
CA VAL A 49 8.69 -5.36 5.19
C VAL A 49 7.32 -4.68 5.04
N ILE A 50 6.24 -5.39 5.34
CA ILE A 50 4.89 -4.84 5.31
C ILE A 50 4.72 -3.77 6.39
N GLU A 51 5.17 -4.04 7.61
CA GLU A 51 5.10 -3.09 8.73
C GLU A 51 5.89 -1.82 8.42
N ASN A 52 7.10 -1.95 7.88
CA ASN A 52 7.89 -0.79 7.47
C ASN A 52 7.18 0.02 6.37
N TRP A 53 6.64 -0.66 5.35
CA TRP A 53 5.90 0.00 4.28
C TRP A 53 4.64 0.73 4.79
N LEU A 54 3.88 0.10 5.70
CA LEU A 54 2.72 0.75 6.33
C LEU A 54 3.17 1.99 7.10
N LEU A 55 4.24 1.90 7.89
CA LEU A 55 4.78 3.04 8.63
C LEU A 55 5.22 4.18 7.70
N GLU A 56 5.82 3.89 6.55
CA GLU A 56 6.17 4.89 5.54
C GLU A 56 4.93 5.58 4.96
N GLU A 57 3.90 4.83 4.55
CA GLU A 57 2.63 5.39 4.04
C GLU A 57 1.91 6.24 5.10
N TYR A 58 1.88 5.80 6.36
CA TYR A 58 1.27 6.57 7.45
C TYR A 58 2.08 7.83 7.79
N ASN A 59 3.42 7.78 7.78
CA ASN A 59 4.26 8.96 7.98
C ASN A 59 4.16 9.96 6.82
N LEU A 60 3.88 9.49 5.60
CA LEU A 60 3.63 10.36 4.43
C LEU A 60 2.28 11.09 4.52
N THR A 61 1.32 10.59 5.30
CA THR A 61 0.01 11.24 5.43
C THR A 61 -0.04 12.44 6.38
N ASP A 62 0.95 12.63 7.26
CA ASP A 62 0.96 13.75 8.23
C ASP A 62 1.27 15.12 7.59
N GLU A 63 1.84 15.18 6.39
CA GLU A 63 2.05 16.44 5.64
C GLU A 63 0.86 16.86 4.75
N THR A 64 -0.30 16.21 4.82
CA THR A 64 -1.47 16.60 3.99
C THR A 64 -2.38 17.65 4.60
N THR A 65 -2.04 18.27 5.74
CA THR A 65 -2.77 19.46 6.22
C THR A 65 -2.00 20.76 5.99
N LYS A 66 -1.55 21.01 4.75
CA LYS A 66 -1.36 22.38 4.26
C LYS A 66 -2.56 22.78 3.41
N ALA A 67 -3.35 23.63 4.02
CA ALA A 67 -4.48 24.33 3.45
C ALA A 67 -4.14 25.13 2.17
N GLU A 68 -5.23 25.47 1.46
CA GLU A 68 -5.37 26.56 0.48
C GLU A 68 -4.78 26.31 -0.92
N LYS A 69 -5.44 26.67 -2.03
CA LYS A 69 -6.44 27.71 -2.27
C LYS A 69 -7.12 27.45 -3.64
N LYS A 70 -8.40 27.82 -3.74
CA LYS A 70 -9.18 28.00 -4.97
C LYS A 70 -8.34 28.52 -6.16
N ARG A 71 -8.47 27.91 -7.34
CA ARG A 71 -8.37 28.65 -8.61
C ARG A 71 -9.53 28.25 -9.53
N GLY A 72 -10.31 29.27 -9.86
CA GLY A 72 -11.63 29.16 -10.46
C GLY A 72 -11.66 28.74 -11.92
N ARG A 73 -12.83 28.25 -12.29
CA ARG A 73 -13.29 28.00 -13.66
C ARG A 73 -13.18 29.27 -14.49
N LYS A 74 -12.19 29.37 -15.40
CA LYS A 74 -12.25 30.36 -16.48
C LYS A 74 -13.28 29.88 -17.50
N ARG A 75 -14.40 30.61 -17.62
CA ARG A 75 -15.20 30.62 -18.86
C ARG A 75 -14.37 31.40 -19.88
N LEU A 76 -14.00 30.81 -21.01
CA LEU A 76 -13.69 31.61 -22.19
C LEU A 76 -15.03 31.88 -22.88
N ALA A 77 -15.44 33.14 -22.87
CA ALA A 77 -16.26 33.70 -23.93
C ALA A 77 -15.29 34.17 -25.02
N ILE A 78 -15.59 33.81 -26.26
CA ILE A 78 -15.55 34.60 -27.51
C ILE A 78 -15.77 33.59 -28.64
#